data_AF-A0A2C1KZ08-F1
#
_entry.id   AF-A0A2C1KZ08-F1
#
_cell.length_a   1.000
_cell.length_b   1.000
_cell.length_c   1.000
_cell.angle_alpha   90.00
_cell.angle_beta   90.00
_cell.angle_gamma   90.00
#
_symmetry.space_group_name_H-M   'P 1'
#
loop_
_entity.id
_entity.type
_entity.pdbx_description
1 polymer ?
#
loop_
_entity_poly.entity_id
_entity_poly.type
_entity_poly.pdbx_seq_one_letter_code
_entity_poly.pdbx_strand_id
1 'polypeptide(L)' 'MFTNEIEIKRKHLIKTAKKYGMNSDQTIQCSQELDMLLLQEILGSNKHLIEDDKQVKEYL' A
#
# COMPACT_ATOMS: atom_id res chain seq x y z
N MET A 1 12.32 -4.71 12.12
CA MET A 1 12.45 -5.96 11.32
C MET A 1 11.19 -6.15 10.47
N PHE A 2 10.66 -5.08 9.85
CA PHE A 2 9.43 -5.06 9.03
C PHE A 2 9.71 -4.87 7.52
N THR A 3 10.97 -4.61 7.15
CA THR A 3 11.40 -4.43 5.76
C THR A 3 11.18 -5.68 4.89
N ASN A 4 11.19 -6.87 5.49
CA ASN A 4 11.07 -8.13 4.74
C ASN A 4 9.66 -8.32 4.16
N GLU A 5 8.61 -7.94 4.90
CA GLU A 5 7.22 -8.07 4.44
C GLU A 5 6.90 -7.05 3.33
N ILE A 6 7.37 -5.81 3.47
CA ILE A 6 7.28 -4.80 2.41
C ILE A 6 7.99 -5.29 1.15
N GLU A 7 9.20 -5.84 1.29
CA GLU A 7 9.98 -6.27 0.13
C GLU A 7 9.32 -7.47 -0.58
N ILE A 8 8.78 -8.43 0.18
CA ILE A 8 8.01 -9.56 -0.37
C ILE A 8 6.80 -9.02 -1.13
N LYS A 9 6.04 -8.10 -0.56
CA LYS A 9 4.81 -7.57 -1.18
C LYS A 9 5.11 -6.66 -2.38
N ARG A 10 6.25 -5.95 -2.37
CA ARG A 10 6.80 -5.22 -3.53
C ARG A 10 7.19 -6.14 -4.67
N LYS A 11 7.89 -7.24 -4.38
CA LYS A 11 8.20 -8.28 -5.38
C LYS A 11 6.93 -8.91 -5.95
N HIS A 12 5.91 -9.13 -5.10
CA HIS A 12 4.62 -9.64 -5.52
C HIS A 12 3.91 -8.68 -6.49
N LEU A 13 3.85 -7.39 -6.16
CA LEU A 13 3.29 -6.35 -7.03
C LEU A 13 3.97 -6.31 -8.39
N ILE A 14 5.31 -6.31 -8.43
CA ILE A 14 6.06 -6.30 -9.69
C ILE A 14 5.74 -7.56 -10.52
N LYS A 15 5.60 -8.71 -9.87
CA LYS A 15 5.23 -9.97 -10.53
C LYS A 15 3.80 -9.94 -11.07
N THR A 16 2.86 -9.39 -10.31
CA THR A 16 1.45 -9.22 -10.72
C THR A 16 1.34 -8.21 -11.86
N ALA A 17 2.03 -7.08 -11.79
CA ALA A 17 2.09 -6.08 -12.86
C ALA A 17 2.69 -6.64 -14.15
N LYS A 18 3.74 -7.48 -14.06
CA LYS A 18 4.30 -8.16 -15.22
C LYS A 18 3.36 -9.22 -15.81
N LYS A 19 2.51 -9.83 -14.99
CA LYS A 19 1.60 -10.91 -15.41
C LYS A 19 0.27 -10.40 -15.97
N TYR A 20 -0.32 -9.39 -15.33
CA TYR A 20 -1.66 -8.89 -15.65
C TYR A 20 -1.66 -7.46 -16.21
N GLY A 21 -0.52 -6.78 -16.21
CA GLY A 21 -0.41 -5.36 -16.58
C GLY A 21 -0.64 -4.43 -15.39
N MET A 22 -0.17 -3.18 -15.50
CA MET A 22 -0.30 -2.17 -14.43
C MET A 22 -1.76 -1.75 -14.15
N ASN A 23 -2.63 -1.84 -15.16
CA ASN A 23 -4.05 -1.48 -15.06
C ASN A 23 -4.97 -2.63 -14.69
N SER A 24 -4.44 -3.83 -14.43
CA SER A 24 -5.28 -4.91 -13.92
C SER A 24 -5.73 -4.58 -12.50
N ASP A 25 -7.01 -4.82 -12.20
CA ASP A 25 -7.61 -4.64 -10.88
C ASP A 25 -6.76 -5.33 -9.79
N GLN A 26 -6.21 -6.51 -10.11
CA GLN A 26 -5.32 -7.27 -9.21
C GLN A 26 -4.00 -6.54 -8.93
N THR A 27 -3.44 -5.85 -9.93
CA THR A 27 -2.21 -5.06 -9.76
C THR A 27 -2.49 -3.78 -8.98
N ILE A 28 -3.63 -3.13 -9.24
CA ILE A 28 -4.06 -1.91 -8.54
C ILE A 28 -4.31 -2.22 -7.06
N GLN A 29 -5.04 -3.30 -6.76
CA GLN A 29 -5.28 -3.75 -5.38
C GLN A 29 -3.95 -4.08 -4.66
N CYS A 30 -3.06 -4.84 -5.30
CA CYS A 30 -1.72 -5.10 -4.77
C CYS A 30 -0.91 -3.80 -4.54
N SER A 31 -1.08 -2.80 -5.40
CA SER A 31 -0.45 -1.48 -5.24
C SER A 31 -0.96 -0.74 -4.03
N GLN A 32 -2.28 -0.66 -3.85
CA GLN A 32 -2.89 0.02 -2.72
C GLN A 32 -2.51 -0.65 -1.39
N GLU A 33 -2.51 -1.99 -1.37
CA GLU A 33 -2.11 -2.75 -0.19
C GLU A 33 -0.63 -2.56 0.18
N LEU A 34 0.24 -2.46 -0.82
CA LEU A 34 1.66 -2.18 -0.59
C LEU A 34 1.87 -0.74 -0.14
N ASP A 35 1.16 0.22 -0.75
CA ASP A 35 1.20 1.63 -0.38
C ASP A 35 0.77 1.84 1.06
N MET A 36 -0.33 1.20 1.50
CA MET A 36 -0.77 1.27 2.90
C MET A 36 0.27 0.74 3.88
N LEU A 37 0.95 -0.36 3.55
CA LEU A 37 2.01 -0.91 4.41
C LEU A 37 3.26 -0.03 4.44
N LEU A 38 3.63 0.55 3.30
CA LEU A 38 4.69 1.55 3.22
C LEU A 38 4.35 2.80 4.03
N LEU A 39 3.12 3.31 3.89
CA LEU A 39 2.59 4.41 4.69
C LEU A 39 2.63 4.06 6.18
N GLN A 40 2.14 2.89 6.58
CA GLN A 40 2.16 2.45 7.97
C GLN A 40 3.58 2.36 8.53
N GLU A 41 4.58 2.01 7.72
CA GLU A 41 5.98 1.94 8.15
C GLU A 41 6.65 3.31 8.22
N ILE A 42 6.36 4.20 7.27
CA ILE A 42 6.79 5.60 7.28
C ILE A 42 6.15 6.34 8.47
N LEU A 43 4.86 6.11 8.73
CA LEU A 43 4.08 6.64 9.84
C LEU A 43 4.39 5.96 11.17
N GLY A 44 4.69 4.67 11.17
CA GLY A 44 5.12 3.94 12.37
C GLY A 44 6.49 4.41 12.84
N SER A 45 7.37 4.72 11.87
CA SER A 45 8.66 5.38 12.12
C SER A 45 8.51 6.87 12.47
N ASN A 46 7.40 7.51 12.06
CA ASN A 46 7.02 8.89 12.39
C ASN A 46 5.64 8.93 13.05
N LYS A 47 5.49 8.46 14.30
CA LYS A 47 4.20 8.33 15.05
C LYS A 47 3.37 9.64 15.19
N HIS A 48 3.60 10.68 14.40
CA HIS A 48 3.08 12.02 14.58
C HIS A 48 2.38 12.65 13.35
N LEU A 49 2.36 12.09 12.13
CA LEU A 49 2.01 12.94 10.97
C LEU A 49 0.77 12.64 10.14
N ILE A 50 0.03 11.53 10.27
CA ILE A 50 -1.18 11.34 9.42
C ILE A 50 -2.31 10.66 10.18
N GLU A 51 -3.14 11.47 10.84
CA GLU A 51 -4.53 11.17 11.23
C GLU A 51 -5.54 11.61 10.13
N ASP A 52 -5.09 11.93 8.91
CA ASP A 52 -5.84 12.79 7.99
C ASP A 52 -6.61 12.09 6.84
N ASP A 53 -7.07 10.85 7.01
CA ASP A 53 -7.97 10.22 6.00
C ASP A 53 -9.28 9.67 6.59
N LYS A 54 -9.76 10.31 7.66
CA LYS A 54 -11.13 10.09 8.17
C LYS A 54 -12.19 10.96 7.50
N GLN A 55 -11.94 11.51 6.30
CA GLN A 55 -12.90 12.41 5.65
C GLN A 55 -13.33 12.01 4.24
N VAL A 56 -13.67 10.74 3.99
CA VAL A 56 -14.52 10.40 2.82
C VAL A 56 -15.51 9.26 3.11
N LYS A 57 -16.26 9.31 4.22
CA LYS A 57 -17.52 8.53 4.40
C LYS A 57 -18.56 9.23 5.26
N GLU A 58 -18.77 10.53 5.07
CA GLU A 58 -20.00 11.19 5.54
C GLU A 58 -20.52 12.17 4.48
N TYR A 59 -20.88 11.61 3.33
CA TYR A 59 -21.81 12.22 2.37
C TYR A 59 -23.01 11.28 2.21
N LEU A 60 -23.70 10.99 3.33
CA LEU A 60 -25.06 10.44 3.37
C LEU A 60 -25.72 10.76 4.72
#